data_AF-A0AAN3ZP91-F1
#
_entry.id   AF-A0AAN3ZP91-F1
#
_cell.length_a   1.000
_cell.length_b   1.000
_cell.length_c   1.000
_cell.angle_alpha   90.00
_cell.angle_beta   90.00
_cell.angle_gamma   90.00
#
_symmetry.space_group_name_H-M   'P 1'
#
loop_
_entity.id
_entity.type
_entity.pdbx_description
1 polymer ?
#
loop_
_entity_poly.entity_id
_entity_poly.type
_entity_poly.pdbx_seq_one_letter_code
_entity_poly.pdbx_strand_id
1 'polypeptide(L)' 'APQKQLQSLRSLSFIERNENIVLLGPSGVGKTHLAIAMGYEAFKIFYDISKISLELYHNIH' A
#
# COMPACT_ATOMS: atom_id res chain seq x y z
N ALA A 1 3.51 -4.81 -20.68
CA ALA A 1 3.94 -5.56 -19.48
C ALA A 1 4.11 -4.68 -18.23
N PRO A 2 4.90 -3.57 -18.23
CA PRO A 2 5.17 -2.80 -17.01
C PRO A 2 3.94 -2.11 -16.40
N GLN A 3 3.05 -1.60 -17.25
CA GLN A 3 1.83 -0.91 -16.81
C GLN A 3 0.86 -1.82 -16.06
N LYS A 4 0.74 -3.10 -16.47
CA LYS A 4 -0.10 -4.08 -15.75
C LYS A 4 0.44 -4.38 -14.36
N GLN A 5 1.75 -4.54 -14.23
CA GLN A 5 2.40 -4.71 -12.92
C GLN A 5 2.24 -3.47 -12.05
N LEU A 6 2.40 -2.27 -12.61
CA LEU A 6 2.19 -1.04 -11.86
C LEU A 6 0.75 -0.88 -11.39
N GLN A 7 -0.24 -1.27 -12.22
CA GLN A 7 -1.65 -1.29 -11.82
C GLN A 7 -1.92 -2.29 -10.68
N SER A 8 -1.33 -3.50 -10.72
CA SER A 8 -1.48 -4.46 -9.63
C SER A 8 -0.79 -4.03 -8.33
N LEU A 9 0.28 -3.24 -8.42
CA LEU A 9 0.96 -2.67 -7.25
C LEU A 9 0.14 -1.55 -6.60
N ARG A 10 -0.56 -0.73 -7.41
CA ARG A 10 -1.44 0.33 -6.92
C ARG A 10 -2.62 -0.17 -6.09
N SER A 11 -3.11 -1.38 -6.36
CA SER A 11 -4.18 -1.97 -5.55
C SER A 11 -3.71 -2.52 -4.21
N LEU A 12 -2.39 -2.54 -3.95
CA LEU A 12 -1.78 -3.12 -2.75
C LEU A 12 -2.11 -4.61 -2.50
N SER A 13 -2.65 -5.29 -3.51
CA SER A 13 -3.09 -6.69 -3.45
C SER A 13 -1.98 -7.70 -3.12
N PHE A 14 -0.71 -7.29 -3.24
CA PHE A 14 0.45 -8.10 -2.83
C PHE A 14 0.48 -8.32 -1.30
N ILE A 15 -0.08 -7.39 -0.52
CA ILE A 15 -0.15 -7.49 0.95
C ILE A 15 -1.05 -8.67 1.33
N GLU A 16 -2.25 -8.76 0.74
CA GLU A 16 -3.19 -9.86 0.97
C GLU A 16 -2.63 -11.22 0.54
N ARG A 17 -1.82 -11.22 -0.54
CA ARG A 17 -1.16 -12.43 -1.05
C ARG A 17 0.12 -12.81 -0.31
N ASN A 18 0.57 -12.02 0.68
CA ASN A 18 1.86 -12.18 1.36
C ASN A 18 3.05 -12.26 0.39
N GLU A 19 3.02 -11.44 -0.66
CA GLU A 19 4.06 -11.38 -1.68
C GLU A 19 5.09 -10.29 -1.38
N ASN A 20 6.36 -10.62 -1.57
CA ASN A 20 7.44 -9.64 -1.50
C ASN A 20 7.58 -8.88 -2.83
N ILE A 21 7.74 -7.56 -2.76
CA ILE A 21 8.08 -6.74 -3.92
C ILE A 21 9.56 -6.41 -3.89
N VAL A 22 10.25 -6.68 -5.00
CA VAL A 22 11.63 -6.26 -5.22
C VAL A 22 11.67 -5.30 -6.40
N LEU A 23 12.13 -4.07 -6.15
CA LEU A 23 12.31 -3.05 -7.19
C LEU A 23 13.76 -3.07 -7.66
N LEU A 24 13.98 -3.44 -8.93
CA LEU A 24 15.31 -3.52 -9.55
C LEU A 24 15.48 -2.45 -10.62
N GLY A 25 16.69 -1.89 -10.70
CA GLY A 25 17.05 -0.92 -11.73
C GLY A 25 18.20 0.02 -11.32
N PRO A 26 18.74 0.80 -12.26
CA PRO A 26 19.85 1.73 -12.01
C PRO A 26 19.58 2.71 -10.87
N SER A 27 20.63 3.30 -10.28
CA SER A 27 20.45 4.37 -9.29
C SER A 27 19.67 5.55 -9.87
N GLY A 28 18.90 6.26 -9.04
CA GLY A 28 18.16 7.46 -9.46
C GLY A 28 16.81 7.25 -10.17
N VAL A 29 16.41 6.02 -10.53
CA VAL A 29 15.16 5.77 -11.28
C VAL A 29 13.87 5.76 -10.43
N GLY A 30 13.89 6.27 -9.20
CA GLY A 30 12.70 6.42 -8.38
C GLY A 30 12.24 5.18 -7.60
N LYS A 31 13.06 4.12 -7.48
CA LYS A 31 12.71 2.88 -6.74
C LYS A 31 12.31 3.15 -5.28
N THR A 32 13.11 3.92 -4.55
CA THR A 32 12.81 4.32 -3.16
C THR A 32 11.56 5.18 -3.08
N HIS A 33 11.37 6.13 -4.01
CA HIS A 33 10.18 6.96 -4.07
C HIS A 33 8.92 6.12 -4.25
N LEU A 34 8.96 5.13 -5.16
CA LEU A 34 7.85 4.21 -5.40
C LEU A 34 7.55 3.34 -4.17
N ALA A 35 8.58 2.80 -3.50
CA ALA A 35 8.41 2.03 -2.28
C ALA A 35 7.75 2.85 -1.15
N ILE A 36 8.19 4.09 -0.95
CA ILE A 36 7.60 5.01 0.04
C ILE A 36 6.14 5.33 -0.32
N ALA A 37 5.86 5.64 -1.59
CA ALA A 37 4.50 5.92 -2.04
C ALA A 37 3.55 4.74 -1.79
N MET A 38 3.99 3.50 -2.08
CA MET A 38 3.19 2.30 -1.79
C MET A 38 2.96 2.11 -0.28
N GLY A 39 3.99 2.33 0.55
CA GLY A 39 3.84 2.26 2.01
C GLY A 39 2.89 3.32 2.57
N TYR A 40 2.93 4.53 2.01
CA TYR A 40 2.03 5.61 2.39
C TYR A 40 0.57 5.31 2.04
N GLU A 41 0.30 4.79 0.85
CA GLU A 41 -1.05 4.36 0.46
C GLU A 41 -1.59 3.24 1.37
N ALA A 42 -0.74 2.28 1.73
CA ALA A 42 -1.12 1.22 2.67
C ALA A 42 -1.44 1.77 4.06
N PHE A 43 -0.62 2.70 4.56
CA PHE A 43 -0.86 3.36 5.84
C PHE A 43 -2.17 4.14 5.84
N LYS A 44 -2.48 4.88 4.77
CA LYS A 44 -3.72 5.65 4.66
C LYS A 44 -4.96 4.77 4.79
N ILE A 45 -4.99 3.63 4.09
CA ILE A 45 -6.09 2.67 4.18
C ILE A 45 -6.24 2.14 5.62
N PHE A 46 -5.12 1.73 6.24
CA PHE A 46 -5.13 1.25 7.62
C PHE A 46 -5.64 2.30 8.60
N TYR A 47 -5.19 3.55 8.45
CA TYR A 47 -5.61 4.66 9.28
C TYR A 47 -7.12 4.93 9.17
N ASP A 48 -7.66 4.94 7.96
CA ASP A 48 -9.10 5.14 7.73
C ASP A 48 -9.94 4.00 8.35
N ILE A 49 -9.49 2.75 8.20
CA ILE A 49 -10.13 1.59 8.85
C ILE A 49 -10.09 1.72 10.39
N SER A 50 -8.94 2.13 10.95
CA SER A 50 -8.81 2.29 12.41
C SER A 50 -9.75 3.35 12.97
N LYS A 51 -9.99 4.45 12.23
CA LYS A 51 -10.96 5.47 12.59
C LYS A 51 -12.39 4.93 12.63
N ILE A 52 -12.80 4.22 11.57
CA ILE A 52 -14.13 3.62 11.50
C ILE A 52 -14.30 2.63 12.65
N SER A 53 -13.30 1.80 12.94
CA SER A 53 -13.36 0.85 14.06
C SER A 53 -13.51 1.54 15.42
N LEU A 54 -12.81 2.64 15.65
CA LEU A 54 -12.92 3.42 16.90
C LEU A 54 -14.30 4.08 17.03
N GLU A 55 -14.83 4.64 15.94
CA GLU A 55 -16.17 5.23 15.90
C GLU A 55 -17.25 4.18 16.16
N LEU A 56 -17.15 3.00 15.54
CA LEU A 56 -18.05 1.89 15.79
C LEU A 56 -17.99 1.44 17.25
N TYR A 57 -16.80 1.32 17.84
CA TYR A 57 -16.63 0.94 19.24
C TYR A 57 -17.31 1.94 20.21
N HIS A 58 -17.22 3.23 19.91
CA HIS A 58 -17.89 4.27 20.70
C HIS A 58 -19.42 4.30 20.48
N ASN A 59 -19.91 3.87 19.32
CA ASN A 59 -21.36 3.88 19.06
C ASN A 59 -22.10 2.65 19.61
N ILE A 60 -21.37 1.57 19.92
CA ILE A 60 -21.93 0.32 20.48
C ILE A 60 -21.73 0.18 21.99
N HIS A 61 -21.04 1.12 22.64
CA HIS A 61 -20.83 1.21 24.09
C HIS A 61 -21.27 2.59 24.59
#